data_AF-A0ABD7BW36-F1
#
_entry.id   AF-A0ABD7BW36-F1
#
_cell.length_a   1.000
_cell.length_b   1.000
_cell.length_c   1.000
_cell.angle_alpha   90.00
_cell.angle_beta   90.00
_cell.angle_gamma   90.00
#
_symmetry.space_group_name_H-M   'P 1'
#
loop_
_entity.id
_entity.type
_entity.pdbx_description
1 polymer ?
#
loop_
_entity_poly.entity_id
_entity_poly.type
_entity_poly.pdbx_seq_one_letter_code
_entity_poly.pdbx_strand_id
1 'polypeptide(L)'
;MRSGITYAYDSKSHWDKEKQQSRSTQHLIGRVDPVTGEIVPTDGRNRKAKAKQPVKPSQDFSHKYYGATYLLTQLAVKTGLAQDLQACFGNLTDMILSIAEYLVLELESTLCRFNHWQKPHVHPANQPIFSQQSNDLLGQITKSQITDFFRRQSKSRP
;
A
#
# COMPACT_ATOMS: atom_id res chain seq x y z
N MET A 1 5.95 27.45 -31.37
CA MET A 1 7.16 27.54 -32.22
C MET A 1 8.32 26.94 -31.44
N ARG A 2 8.99 25.90 -31.96
CA ARG A 2 10.20 25.34 -31.32
C ARG A 2 11.38 26.23 -31.71
N SER A 3 12.09 26.77 -30.72
CA SER A 3 13.33 27.53 -30.92
C SER A 3 14.28 26.68 -31.76
N GLY A 4 14.59 27.07 -33.00
CA GLY A 4 15.38 26.30 -33.97
C GLY A 4 16.86 26.15 -33.57
N ILE A 5 17.10 25.60 -32.38
CA ILE A 5 18.41 25.45 -31.76
C ILE A 5 18.85 24.00 -31.91
N THR A 6 19.93 23.79 -32.65
CA THR A 6 20.56 22.48 -32.82
C THR A 6 21.63 22.26 -31.74
N TYR A 7 21.61 21.09 -31.11
CA TYR A 7 22.56 20.71 -30.06
C TYR A 7 23.43 19.53 -30.51
N ALA A 8 24.67 19.51 -30.06
CA ALA A 8 25.63 18.43 -30.32
C ALA A 8 25.86 17.59 -29.04
N TYR A 9 25.82 16.27 -29.20
CA TYR A 9 25.99 15.29 -28.11
C TYR A 9 27.09 14.29 -28.43
N ASP A 10 27.88 13.92 -27.41
CA ASP A 10 28.76 12.75 -27.42
C ASP A 10 27.94 11.55 -26.95
N SER A 11 27.91 10.47 -27.73
CA SER A 11 27.08 9.28 -27.45
C SER A 11 27.98 8.09 -27.16
N LYS A 12 27.88 7.54 -25.96
CA LYS A 12 28.66 6.36 -25.52
C LYS A 12 27.73 5.20 -25.20
N SER A 13 27.88 4.12 -25.95
CA SER A 13 27.16 2.86 -25.73
C SER A 13 27.96 1.95 -24.80
N HIS A 14 27.30 1.32 -23.84
CA HIS A 14 27.87 0.35 -22.91
C HIS A 14 26.89 -0.80 -22.67
N TRP A 15 27.40 -1.94 -22.20
CA TRP A 15 26.58 -3.08 -21.81
C TRP A 15 26.24 -2.99 -20.31
N ASP A 16 24.95 -2.94 -19.97
CA ASP A 16 24.48 -2.95 -18.59
C ASP A 16 24.34 -4.41 -18.12
N LYS A 17 25.23 -4.84 -17.22
CA LYS A 17 25.31 -6.22 -16.74
C LYS A 17 24.15 -6.60 -15.81
N GLU A 18 23.58 -5.65 -15.08
CA GLU A 18 22.48 -5.90 -14.15
C GLU A 18 21.18 -6.13 -14.91
N LYS A 19 20.96 -5.31 -15.95
CA LYS A 19 19.75 -5.37 -16.79
C LYS A 19 19.91 -6.22 -18.06
N GLN A 20 21.09 -6.79 -18.28
CA GLN A 20 21.46 -7.64 -19.43
C GLN A 20 21.05 -7.05 -20.78
N GLN A 21 21.29 -5.76 -20.99
CA GLN A 21 20.96 -5.09 -22.25
C GLN A 21 21.97 -3.99 -22.59
N SER A 22 22.10 -3.66 -23.87
CA SER A 22 22.87 -2.52 -24.34
C SER A 22 22.16 -1.20 -23.99
N ARG A 23 22.93 -0.25 -23.47
CA ARG A 23 22.46 1.08 -23.08
C ARG A 23 23.37 2.14 -23.68
N SER A 24 22.81 3.31 -23.95
CA SER A 24 23.57 4.47 -24.42
C SER A 24 23.33 5.67 -23.52
N THR A 25 24.41 6.40 -23.26
CA THR A 25 24.42 7.66 -22.52
C THR A 25 24.89 8.76 -23.44
N GLN A 26 24.09 9.84 -23.51
CA GLN A 26 24.41 11.03 -24.30
C GLN A 26 24.88 12.15 -23.39
N HIS A 27 26.00 12.78 -23.73
CA HIS A 27 26.56 13.93 -23.03
C HIS A 27 26.49 15.17 -23.93
N LEU A 28 25.82 16.24 -23.49
CA LEU A 28 25.72 17.47 -24.25
C LEU A 28 27.09 18.16 -24.33
N ILE A 29 27.63 18.31 -25.54
CA ILE A 29 28.91 19.01 -25.79
C ILE A 29 28.67 20.52 -25.94
N GLY A 30 27.58 20.90 -26.61
CA GLY A 30 27.26 22.31 -26.85
C GLY A 30 26.12 22.53 -27.84
N ARG A 31 25.94 23.79 -28.23
CA ARG A 31 25.01 24.21 -29.29
C ARG A 31 25.78 24.34 -30.60
N VAL A 32 25.17 23.95 -31.71
CA VAL A 32 25.72 24.17 -33.06
C VAL A 32 25.37 25.59 -33.50
N ASP A 33 26.39 26.37 -33.87
CA ASP A 33 26.21 27.68 -34.49
C ASP A 33 25.64 27.49 -35.90
N PRO A 34 24.49 28.10 -36.25
CA PRO A 34 23.85 27.92 -37.55
C PRO A 34 24.62 28.56 -38.73
N VAL A 35 25.53 29.50 -38.47
CA VAL A 35 26.32 30.20 -39.49
C VAL A 35 27.67 29.51 -39.71
N THR A 36 28.36 29.12 -38.64
CA THR A 36 29.71 28.54 -38.73
C THR A 36 29.73 27.01 -38.66
N GLY A 37 28.67 26.38 -38.17
CA GLY A 37 28.62 24.92 -37.94
C GLY A 37 29.47 24.45 -36.75
N GLU A 38 30.15 25.36 -36.05
CA GLU A 38 30.99 25.02 -34.91
C GLU A 38 30.16 24.73 -33.65
N ILE A 39 30.71 23.89 -32.77
CA ILE A 39 30.07 23.55 -31.49
C ILE A 39 30.51 24.56 -30.45
N VAL A 40 29.59 25.46 -30.09
CA VAL A 40 29.82 26.49 -29.07
C VAL A 40 29.31 25.98 -27.72
N PRO A 41 30.07 26.14 -26.62
CA PRO A 41 29.61 25.79 -25.29
C PRO A 41 28.28 26.47 -24.96
N THR A 42 27.38 25.75 -24.30
CA THR A 42 26.14 26.35 -23.82
C THR A 42 26.43 27.28 -22.63
N ASP A 43 25.74 28.42 -22.54
CA ASP A 43 25.93 29.56 -21.58
C ASP A 43 25.78 29.18 -20.07
N GLY A 44 25.85 27.90 -19.70
CA GLY A 44 25.91 27.47 -18.30
C GLY A 44 24.72 27.89 -17.42
N ARG A 45 23.65 28.46 -18.00
CA ARG A 45 22.42 28.76 -17.25
C ARG A 45 21.84 27.44 -16.78
N ASN A 46 21.51 27.34 -15.48
CA ASN A 46 21.23 26.11 -14.71
C ASN A 46 22.42 25.21 -14.32
N ARG A 47 23.68 25.60 -14.53
CA ARG A 47 24.86 24.98 -13.88
C ARG A 47 25.05 25.42 -12.43
N LYS A 48 23.99 25.91 -11.76
CA LYS A 48 23.99 25.89 -10.30
C LYS A 48 23.99 24.42 -9.93
N ALA A 49 25.17 23.91 -9.59
CA ALA A 49 25.30 22.69 -8.84
C ALA A 49 24.22 22.77 -7.76
N LYS A 50 23.21 21.90 -7.87
CA LYS A 50 22.37 21.62 -6.73
C LYS A 50 23.35 21.02 -5.73
N ALA A 51 24.00 21.86 -4.93
CA ALA A 51 24.60 21.44 -3.69
C ALA A 51 23.50 20.59 -3.06
N LYS A 52 23.74 19.28 -2.98
CA LYS A 52 22.78 18.34 -2.45
C LYS A 52 22.53 18.81 -1.03
N GLN A 53 21.52 19.64 -0.83
CA GLN A 53 21.06 19.97 0.50
C GLN A 53 20.78 18.61 1.14
N PRO A 54 21.23 18.36 2.38
CA PRO A 54 20.89 17.13 3.07
C PRO A 54 19.38 17.00 2.98
N VAL A 55 18.92 15.92 2.34
CA VAL A 55 17.49 15.63 2.20
C VAL A 55 16.99 15.56 3.64
N LYS A 56 16.21 16.56 4.06
CA LYS A 56 15.53 16.48 5.37
C LYS A 56 14.77 15.16 5.35
N PRO A 57 14.88 14.32 6.40
CA PRO A 57 14.10 13.09 6.43
C PRO A 57 12.65 13.46 6.17
N SER A 58 12.08 12.90 5.09
CA SER A 58 10.66 13.03 4.83
C SER A 58 9.96 12.50 6.07
N GLN A 59 9.17 13.34 6.74
CA GLN A 59 8.26 12.83 7.75
C GLN A 59 7.29 11.90 7.03
N ASP A 60 7.42 10.60 7.29
CA ASP A 60 6.53 9.62 6.72
C ASP A 60 5.17 9.77 7.40
N PHE A 61 4.23 10.39 6.68
CA PHE A 61 2.83 10.45 7.09
C PHE A 61 2.11 9.20 6.58
N SER A 62 1.62 8.38 7.51
CA SER A 62 0.72 7.26 7.21
C SER A 62 -0.72 7.69 7.49
N HIS A 63 -1.62 7.43 6.54
CA HIS A 63 -3.06 7.58 6.74
C HIS A 63 -3.71 6.19 6.80
N LYS A 64 -4.73 6.05 7.65
CA LYS A 64 -5.56 4.85 7.72
C LYS A 64 -7.04 5.20 7.65
N TYR A 65 -7.82 4.34 7.00
CA TYR A 65 -9.27 4.36 6.99
C TYR A 65 -9.80 3.82 8.32
N TYR A 66 -10.69 4.59 8.95
CA TYR A 66 -11.28 4.24 10.24
C TYR A 66 -12.82 4.31 10.24
N GLY A 67 -13.44 5.16 9.41
CA GLY A 67 -14.87 5.44 9.51
C GLY A 67 -15.76 4.20 9.34
N ALA A 68 -15.54 3.41 8.29
CA ALA A 68 -16.35 2.23 8.00
C ALA A 68 -16.16 1.12 9.05
N THR A 69 -14.90 0.83 9.41
CA THR A 69 -14.58 -0.19 10.41
C THR A 69 -15.05 0.22 11.80
N TYR A 70 -14.91 1.49 12.18
CA TYR A 70 -15.46 2.02 13.41
C TYR A 70 -16.98 1.85 13.49
N LEU A 71 -17.71 2.16 12.41
CA LEU A 71 -19.16 1.98 12.37
C LEU A 71 -19.54 0.51 12.59
N LEU A 72 -18.86 -0.43 11.91
CA LEU A 72 -19.11 -1.86 12.07
C LEU A 72 -18.76 -2.35 13.48
N THR A 73 -17.64 -1.91 14.05
CA THR A 73 -17.26 -2.19 15.44
C THR A 73 -18.32 -1.69 16.42
N GLN A 74 -18.81 -0.45 16.25
CA GLN A 74 -19.86 0.11 17.12
C GLN A 74 -21.19 -0.65 16.98
N LEU A 75 -21.54 -1.10 15.77
CA LEU A 75 -22.70 -1.97 15.57
C LEU A 75 -22.52 -3.32 16.27
N ALA A 76 -21.34 -3.93 16.18
CA ALA A 76 -21.05 -5.19 16.85
C ALA A 76 -21.19 -5.07 18.37
N VAL A 77 -20.75 -3.96 18.97
CA VAL A 77 -20.93 -3.69 20.41
C VAL A 77 -22.40 -3.45 20.76
N LYS A 78 -23.11 -2.61 19.99
CA LYS A 78 -24.51 -2.24 20.28
C LYS A 78 -25.48 -3.40 20.14
N THR A 79 -25.20 -4.33 19.22
CA THR A 79 -26.05 -5.50 18.96
C THR A 79 -25.77 -6.67 19.91
N GLY A 80 -24.78 -6.56 20.80
CA GLY A 80 -24.32 -7.67 21.64
C GLY A 80 -23.44 -8.68 20.91
N LEU A 81 -23.21 -8.51 19.61
CA LEU A 81 -22.45 -9.43 18.76
C LEU A 81 -21.02 -9.61 19.25
N ALA A 82 -20.34 -8.52 19.65
CA ALA A 82 -18.96 -8.59 20.13
C ALA A 82 -18.84 -9.43 21.41
N GLN A 83 -19.81 -9.32 22.32
CA GLN A 83 -19.86 -10.07 23.58
C GLN A 83 -20.16 -11.55 23.33
N ASP A 84 -21.10 -11.84 22.43
CA ASP A 84 -21.44 -13.21 22.04
C ASP A 84 -20.25 -13.91 21.34
N LEU A 85 -19.54 -13.19 20.46
CA LEU A 85 -18.30 -13.70 19.87
C LEU A 85 -17.22 -13.94 20.93
N GLN A 86 -17.02 -13.00 21.87
CA GLN A 86 -16.05 -13.15 22.95
C GLN A 86 -16.33 -14.37 23.83
N ALA A 87 -17.60 -14.63 24.15
CA ALA A 87 -18.00 -15.77 24.96
C ALA A 87 -17.75 -17.12 24.25
N CYS A 88 -17.84 -17.17 22.93
CA CYS A 88 -17.69 -18.40 22.16
C CYS A 88 -16.27 -18.65 21.64
N PHE A 89 -15.56 -17.59 21.23
CA PHE A 89 -14.31 -17.68 20.49
C PHE A 89 -13.10 -17.08 21.24
N GLY A 90 -13.33 -16.43 22.39
CA GLY A 90 -12.26 -15.98 23.28
C GLY A 90 -11.28 -15.04 22.58
N ASN A 91 -10.00 -15.43 22.53
CA ASN A 91 -8.92 -14.64 21.93
C ASN A 91 -9.02 -14.50 20.39
N LEU A 92 -9.87 -15.29 19.73
CA LEU A 92 -10.08 -15.21 18.28
C LEU A 92 -11.06 -14.11 17.88
N THR A 93 -11.78 -13.51 18.83
CA THR A 93 -12.86 -12.55 18.59
C THR A 93 -12.45 -11.37 17.73
N ASP A 94 -11.35 -10.69 18.08
CA ASP A 94 -10.89 -9.51 17.35
C ASP A 94 -10.46 -9.87 15.92
N MET A 95 -9.92 -11.08 15.73
CA MET A 95 -9.54 -11.59 14.43
C MET A 95 -10.76 -11.93 13.57
N ILE A 96 -11.77 -12.60 14.14
CA ILE A 96 -13.04 -12.89 13.49
C ILE A 96 -13.73 -11.60 13.08
N LEU A 97 -13.81 -10.61 13.98
CA LEU A 97 -14.41 -9.31 13.68
C LEU A 97 -13.65 -8.59 12.56
N SER A 98 -12.32 -8.58 12.61
CA SER A 98 -11.49 -7.93 11.56
C SER A 98 -11.72 -8.55 10.18
N ILE A 99 -11.81 -9.88 10.10
CA ILE A 99 -12.07 -10.58 8.84
C ILE A 99 -13.53 -10.37 8.40
N ALA A 100 -14.49 -10.37 9.32
CA ALA A 100 -15.89 -10.11 9.01
C ALA A 100 -16.11 -8.68 8.48
N GLU A 101 -15.48 -7.67 9.10
CA GLU A 101 -15.52 -6.28 8.61
C GLU A 101 -14.98 -6.18 7.19
N TYR A 102 -13.86 -6.85 6.90
CA TYR A 102 -13.33 -6.95 5.54
C TYR A 102 -14.33 -7.58 4.58
N LEU A 103 -14.91 -8.74 4.91
CA LEU A 103 -15.85 -9.44 4.04
C LEU A 103 -17.15 -8.65 3.78
N VAL A 104 -17.57 -7.80 4.73
CA VAL A 104 -18.72 -6.91 4.56
C VAL A 104 -18.38 -5.72 3.67
N LEU A 105 -17.18 -5.17 3.79
CA LEU A 105 -16.75 -4.01 3.00
C LEU A 105 -16.29 -4.39 1.58
N GLU A 106 -15.84 -5.62 1.38
CA GLU A 106 -15.25 -6.14 0.14
C GLU A 106 -15.95 -7.45 -0.28
N LEU A 107 -17.25 -7.36 -0.58
CA LEU A 107 -18.18 -8.50 -0.80
C LEU A 107 -17.76 -9.50 -1.89
N GLU A 108 -16.94 -9.10 -2.87
CA GLU A 108 -16.48 -9.96 -3.97
C GLU A 108 -15.00 -10.35 -3.88
N SER A 109 -14.32 -9.99 -2.78
CA SER A 109 -12.88 -10.20 -2.64
C SER A 109 -12.55 -11.49 -1.88
N THR A 110 -11.51 -12.20 -2.33
CA THR A 110 -10.99 -13.39 -1.66
C THR A 110 -10.28 -13.04 -0.34
N LEU A 111 -10.27 -13.94 0.64
CA LEU A 111 -9.57 -13.72 1.92
C LEU A 111 -8.07 -13.45 1.77
N CYS A 112 -7.42 -13.91 0.70
CA CYS A 112 -6.00 -13.63 0.48
C CYS A 112 -5.69 -12.13 0.27
N ARG A 113 -6.69 -11.33 -0.16
CA ARG A 113 -6.55 -9.87 -0.29
C ARG A 113 -6.67 -9.13 1.04
N PHE A 114 -7.09 -9.79 2.12
CA PHE A 114 -7.14 -9.20 3.46
C PHE A 114 -5.80 -8.60 3.91
N ASN A 115 -4.68 -9.25 3.58
CA ASN A 115 -3.32 -8.76 3.89
C ASN A 115 -2.98 -7.42 3.21
N HIS A 116 -3.61 -7.14 2.06
CA HIS A 116 -3.50 -5.85 1.41
C HIS A 116 -4.45 -4.85 2.05
N TRP A 117 -5.70 -5.25 2.26
CA TRP A 117 -6.75 -4.39 2.83
C TRP A 117 -6.42 -3.89 4.25
N GLN A 118 -5.85 -4.73 5.12
CA GLN A 118 -5.56 -4.35 6.51
C GLN A 118 -4.48 -3.25 6.64
N LYS A 119 -3.62 -3.04 5.62
CA LYS A 119 -2.52 -2.05 5.69
C LYS A 119 -3.04 -0.62 5.81
N PRO A 120 -3.96 -0.16 4.93
CA PRO A 120 -4.55 1.15 5.06
C PRO A 120 -5.78 1.18 5.98
N HIS A 121 -6.21 0.10 6.66
CA HIS A 121 -7.40 0.11 7.50
C HIS A 121 -7.06 -0.10 8.98
N VAL A 122 -7.81 0.57 9.87
CA VAL A 122 -7.87 0.21 11.29
C VAL A 122 -8.96 -0.83 11.45
N HIS A 123 -8.66 -1.95 12.11
CA HIS A 123 -9.60 -3.05 12.35
C HIS A 123 -9.43 -3.57 13.79
N PRO A 124 -10.41 -4.32 14.34
CA PRO A 124 -10.47 -4.71 15.76
C PRO A 124 -9.20 -5.37 16.32
N ALA A 125 -8.54 -6.25 15.57
CA ALA A 125 -7.30 -6.89 16.03
C ALA A 125 -6.13 -5.91 16.20
N ASN A 126 -6.19 -4.75 15.54
CA ASN A 126 -5.24 -3.63 15.63
C ASN A 126 -3.75 -4.04 15.47
N GLN A 127 -3.51 -5.21 14.90
CA GLN A 127 -2.22 -5.83 14.67
C GLN A 127 -2.29 -6.55 13.32
N PRO A 128 -1.16 -6.62 12.58
CA PRO A 128 -1.14 -7.33 11.33
C PRO A 128 -1.53 -8.80 11.52
N ILE A 129 -2.48 -9.26 10.73
CA ILE A 129 -2.90 -10.65 10.67
C ILE A 129 -2.31 -11.25 9.41
N PHE A 130 -1.46 -12.26 9.54
CA PHE A 130 -0.84 -12.92 8.40
C PHE A 130 -1.79 -13.94 7.76
N SER A 131 -1.57 -14.26 6.47
CA SER A 131 -2.39 -15.22 5.73
C SER A 131 -2.45 -16.59 6.41
N GLN A 132 -1.35 -17.01 7.03
CA GLN A 132 -1.30 -18.26 7.78
C GLN A 132 -2.26 -18.23 8.98
N GLN A 133 -2.28 -17.13 9.74
CA GLN A 133 -3.21 -16.97 10.87
C GLN A 133 -4.67 -16.99 10.39
N SER A 134 -4.97 -16.34 9.25
CA SER A 134 -6.33 -16.37 8.66
C SER A 134 -6.78 -17.77 8.28
N ASN A 135 -5.88 -18.60 7.76
CA ASN A 135 -6.18 -20.00 7.46
C ASN A 135 -6.31 -20.84 8.74
N ASP A 136 -5.40 -20.67 9.70
CA ASP A 136 -5.40 -21.40 10.96
C ASP A 136 -6.63 -21.08 11.80
N LEU A 137 -7.16 -19.85 11.72
CA LEU A 137 -8.40 -19.44 12.37
C LEU A 137 -9.56 -20.36 11.99
N LEU A 138 -9.73 -20.64 10.69
CA LEU A 138 -10.82 -21.49 10.21
C LEU A 138 -10.69 -22.94 10.71
N GLY A 139 -9.46 -23.40 10.94
CA GLY A 139 -9.19 -24.71 11.54
C GLY A 139 -9.43 -24.78 13.06
N GLN A 140 -9.27 -23.66 13.77
CA GLN A 140 -9.49 -23.58 15.22
C GLN A 140 -10.98 -23.47 15.60
N ILE A 141 -11.83 -22.99 14.69
CA ILE A 141 -13.26 -22.84 14.93
C ILE A 141 -13.94 -24.21 14.91
N THR A 142 -14.54 -24.59 16.05
CA THR A 142 -15.26 -25.86 16.19
C THR A 142 -16.76 -25.70 15.91
N LYS A 143 -17.40 -26.80 15.48
CA LYS A 143 -18.87 -26.83 15.26
C LYS A 143 -19.68 -26.50 16.53
N SER A 144 -19.17 -26.88 17.70
CA SER A 144 -19.82 -26.58 18.99
C SER A 144 -19.79 -25.08 19.28
N GLN A 145 -18.67 -24.39 19.04
CA GLN A 145 -18.57 -22.93 19.17
C GLN A 145 -19.52 -22.21 18.23
N ILE A 146 -19.60 -22.65 16.96
CA ILE A 146 -20.54 -22.09 15.98
C ILE A 146 -21.99 -22.26 16.48
N THR A 147 -22.35 -23.45 16.95
CA THR A 147 -23.69 -23.73 17.46
C THR A 147 -24.02 -22.88 18.69
N ASP A 148 -23.07 -22.74 19.62
CA ASP A 148 -23.27 -21.92 20.83
C ASP A 148 -23.43 -20.44 20.49
N PHE A 149 -22.64 -19.94 19.52
CA PHE A 149 -22.76 -18.57 19.03
C PHE A 149 -24.16 -18.28 18.49
N PHE A 150 -24.69 -19.13 17.58
CA PHE A 150 -26.04 -18.92 17.05
C PHE A 150 -27.13 -19.05 18.11
N ARG A 151 -26.95 -19.93 19.10
CA ARG A 151 -27.86 -20.06 20.24
C ARG A 151 -27.88 -18.80 21.12
N ARG A 152 -26.74 -18.15 21.33
CA ARG A 152 -26.66 -16.87 22.06
C ARG A 152 -27.32 -15.76 21.26
N GLN A 153 -26.96 -15.65 19.99
CA GLN A 153 -27.49 -14.62 19.10
C GLN A 153 -29.01 -14.72 18.93
N SER A 154 -29.60 -15.92 18.97
CA SER A 154 -31.07 -16.09 18.89
C SER A 154 -31.81 -15.60 20.14
N LYS A 155 -31.13 -15.51 21.29
CA LYS A 155 -31.68 -14.96 22.54
C LYS A 155 -31.45 -13.45 22.66
N SER A 156 -30.36 -12.95 22.08
CA SER A 156 -29.95 -11.54 22.10
C SER A 156 -30.70 -10.68 21.08
N ARG A 157 -31.45 -11.28 20.14
CA ARG A 157 -32.29 -10.55 19.17
C ARG A 157 -33.64 -10.19 19.83
N PRO A 158 -34.07 -8.91 19.78
CA PRO A 158 -35.40 -8.50 20.21
C PRO A 158 -36.51 -9.07 19.31
#